data_AF-X1JE52-F1
#
_entry.id   AF-X1JE52-F1
#
_cell.length_a   1.000
_cell.length_b   1.000
_cell.length_c   1.000
_cell.angle_alpha   90.00
_cell.angle_beta   90.00
_cell.angle_gamma   90.00
#
_symmetry.space_group_name_H-M   'P 1'
#
loop_
_entity.id
_entity.type
_entity.pdbx_description
1 polymer ?
#
loop_
_entity_poly.entity_id
_entity_poly.type
_entity_poly.pdbx_seq_one_letter_code
_entity_poly.pdbx_strand_id
1 'polypeptide(L)' 'DQGVGFPEIVRKFTHIPESQRIVTGIAIGYPDWDFPANKVESQREPLEDVATWCGFD' A
#
# COMPACT_ATOMS: atom_id res chain seq x y z
N ASP A 1 -4.97 5.94 -6.91
CA ASP A 1 -5.40 5.90 -5.50
C ASP A 1 -6.59 4.98 -5.29
N GLN A 2 -6.37 3.66 -5.22
CA GLN A 2 -7.49 2.69 -5.16
C GLN A 2 -8.31 2.79 -3.86
N GLY A 3 -7.67 3.04 -2.71
CA GLY A 3 -8.35 3.12 -1.41
C GLY A 3 -8.64 4.52 -0.87
N VAL A 4 -8.10 5.56 -1.52
CA VAL A 4 -8.14 6.96 -1.03
C VAL A 4 -8.57 7.96 -2.10
N GLY A 5 -9.08 7.49 -3.23
CA GLY A 5 -9.48 8.34 -4.37
C GLY A 5 -10.69 9.24 -4.13
N PHE A 6 -11.43 9.02 -3.03
CA PHE A 6 -12.61 9.80 -2.63
C PHE A 6 -12.46 10.32 -1.19
N PRO A 7 -11.47 11.19 -0.92
CA PRO A 7 -11.17 11.65 0.43
C PRO A 7 -12.36 12.38 1.08
N GLU A 8 -13.19 13.08 0.31
CA GLU A 8 -14.39 13.77 0.80
C GLU A 8 -15.40 12.82 1.43
N ILE A 9 -15.57 11.62 0.85
CA ILE A 9 -16.46 10.58 1.39
C ILE A 9 -15.87 10.03 2.68
N VAL A 10 -14.57 9.71 2.69
CA VAL A 10 -13.90 9.22 3.90
C VAL A 10 -14.03 10.24 5.03
N ARG A 11 -13.76 11.52 4.77
CA ARG A 11 -13.89 12.61 5.75
C ARG A 11 -15.30 12.75 6.30
N LYS A 12 -16.32 12.67 5.44
CA LYS A 12 -17.74 12.76 5.84
C LYS A 12 -18.09 11.78 6.96
N PHE A 13 -17.53 10.57 6.94
CA PHE A 13 -17.86 9.52 7.91
C PHE A 13 -16.85 9.40 9.07
N THR A 14 -15.60 9.80 8.85
CA THR A 14 -14.52 9.64 9.85
C THR A 14 -14.19 10.93 10.60
N HIS A 15 -14.65 12.08 10.11
CA HIS A 15 -14.32 13.41 10.64
C HIS A 15 -12.82 13.75 10.60
N ILE A 16 -12.03 13.09 9.73
CA ILE A 16 -10.61 13.42 9.53
C ILE A 16 -10.49 14.86 9.00
N PRO A 17 -9.76 15.76 9.68
CA PRO A 17 -9.63 17.16 9.29
C PRO A 17 -8.97 17.36 7.93
N GLU A 18 -9.35 18.42 7.22
CA GLU A 18 -8.72 18.80 5.93
C GLU A 18 -7.20 19.02 6.02
N SER A 19 -6.70 19.42 7.19
CA SER A 19 -5.27 19.56 7.45
C SER A 19 -4.51 18.24 7.46
N GLN A 20 -5.19 17.10 7.49
CA GLN A 20 -4.59 15.77 7.46
C GLN A 20 -4.75 15.13 6.08
N ARG A 21 -3.65 14.63 5.53
CA ARG A 21 -3.62 13.91 4.25
C ARG A 21 -3.95 12.43 4.48
N ILE A 22 -4.93 11.92 3.74
CA ILE A 22 -5.24 10.49 3.69
C ILE A 22 -4.29 9.86 2.67
N VAL A 23 -3.42 8.95 3.13
CA VAL A 23 -2.31 8.41 2.31
C VAL A 23 -2.64 7.05 1.70
N THR A 24 -3.18 6.13 2.50
CA THR A 24 -3.52 4.78 2.06
C THR A 24 -4.64 4.19 2.91
N GLY A 25 -5.29 3.15 2.40
CA GLY A 25 -6.21 2.29 3.14
C GLY A 25 -5.68 0.86 3.15
N ILE A 26 -5.87 0.15 4.26
CA ILE A 26 -5.42 -1.24 4.43
C ILE A 26 -6.66 -2.11 4.63
N ALA A 27 -6.90 -3.05 3.70
CA ALA A 27 -7.90 -4.09 3.88
C ALA A 27 -7.31 -5.23 4.72
N ILE A 28 -8.03 -5.67 5.75
CA ILE A 28 -7.60 -6.74 6.67
C ILE A 28 -8.69 -7.81 6.72
N GLY A 29 -8.30 -9.07 6.57
CA GLY A 29 -9.20 -10.21 6.61
C GLY A 29 -8.50 -11.49 6.18
N TYR A 30 -9.26 -12.56 6.02
CA TYR A 30 -8.76 -13.81 5.44
C TYR A 30 -8.90 -13.76 3.92
N PRO A 31 -7.87 -14.17 3.16
CA PRO A 31 -7.94 -14.17 1.70
C PRO A 31 -8.85 -15.30 1.20
N ASP A 32 -9.52 -15.04 0.09
CA ASP A 32 -10.07 -16.09 -0.76
C ASP A 32 -8.92 -16.68 -1.61
N TRP A 33 -8.47 -17.88 -1.26
CA TRP A 33 -7.36 -18.56 -1.93
C TRP A 33 -7.73 -19.07 -3.33
N ASP A 34 -9.03 -19.22 -3.63
CA ASP A 34 -9.50 -19.67 -4.94
C ASP A 34 -9.59 -18.52 -5.94
N PHE A 35 -9.67 -17.27 -5.45
CA PHE A 35 -9.70 -16.08 -6.31
C PHE A 35 -8.41 -15.91 -7.13
N PRO A 36 -8.49 -15.89 -8.48
CA PRO A 36 -7.30 -15.88 -9.34
C PRO A 36 -6.34 -14.71 -9.10
N ALA A 37 -6.84 -13.51 -8.75
CA ALA A 37 -5.98 -12.35 -8.56
C ALA A 37 -5.08 -12.45 -7.32
N ASN A 38 -5.42 -13.30 -6.34
CA ASN A 38 -4.60 -13.53 -5.15
C ASN A 38 -3.41 -14.46 -5.40
N LYS A 39 -3.31 -15.05 -6.61
CA LYS A 39 -2.22 -15.93 -7.04
C LYS A 39 -1.13 -15.19 -7.81
N VAL A 40 -1.25 -13.87 -7.96
CA VAL A 40 -0.25 -13.04 -8.64
C VAL A 40 1.00 -12.94 -7.77
N GLU A 41 2.11 -13.43 -8.29
CA GLU A 41 3.44 -13.22 -7.70
C GLU A 41 4.09 -11.98 -8.32
N SER A 42 4.50 -11.04 -7.48
CA SER A 42 5.15 -9.81 -7.94
C SER A 42 6.66 -10.00 -7.99
N GLN A 43 7.28 -9.57 -9.09
CA GLN A 43 8.74 -9.55 -9.22
C GLN A 43 9.35 -8.46 -8.33
N ARG A 44 10.65 -8.58 -8.04
CA ARG A 44 11.45 -7.56 -7.35
C ARG A 44 12.71 -7.32 -8.16
N GLU A 45 13.20 -6.09 -8.11
CA GLU A 45 14.50 -5.75 -8.68
C GLU A 45 15.61 -6.55 -7.99
N PRO A 46 16.67 -6.92 -8.72
CA PRO A 46 17.88 -7.49 -8.13
C PRO A 46 18.45 -6.60 -7.02
N LEU A 47 19.10 -7.22 -6.03
CA LEU A 47 19.58 -6.52 -4.84
C LEU A 47 20.66 -5.48 -5.19
N GLU A 48 21.54 -5.84 -6.11
CA GLU A 48 22.62 -5.00 -6.64
C GLU A 48 22.12 -3.71 -7.29
N ASP A 49 20.87 -3.67 -7.76
CA ASP A 49 20.29 -2.49 -8.41
C ASP A 49 19.68 -1.51 -7.40
N VAL A 50 19.37 -1.98 -6.18
CA VAL A 50 18.65 -1.18 -5.16
C VAL A 50 19.44 -0.96 -3.86
N ALA A 51 20.58 -1.63 -3.68
CA ALA A 51 21.40 -1.53 -2.48
C ALA A 51 22.89 -1.40 -2.79
N THR A 52 23.56 -0.48 -2.11
CA THR A 52 25.02 -0.36 -2.09
C THR A 52 25.53 -0.71 -0.70
N TRP A 53 26.48 -1.63 -0.62
CA TRP A 53 27.11 -2.05 0.64
C TRP A 53 28.38 -1.24 0.88
N CYS A 54 28.34 -0.32 1.83
CA CYS A 54 29.52 0.41 2.29
C CYS A 54 30.14 -0.36 3.46
N GLY A 55 31.33 -0.92 3.25
CA GLY A 55 32.11 -1.59 4.30
C GLY A 55 32.65 -0.60 5.34
N PHE A 56 33.40 -1.13 6.30
CA PHE A 56 34.13 -0.35 7.30
C PHE A 56 35.63 -0.45 6.95
N ASP A 57 36.18 0.60 6.34
CA ASP A 57 37.62 0.87 6.49
C ASP A 57 37.88 1.39 7.91
#